data_AF-A0A098EYJ9-F1
#
_entry.id   AF-A0A098EYJ9-F1
#
_cell.length_a   1.000
_cell.length_b   1.000
_cell.length_c   1.000
_cell.angle_alpha   90.00
_cell.angle_beta   90.00
_cell.angle_gamma   90.00
#
_symmetry.space_group_name_H-M   'P 1'
#
loop_
_entity.id
_entity.type
_entity.pdbx_description
1 polymer ?
#
loop_
_entity_poly.entity_id
_entity_poly.type
_entity_poly.pdbx_seq_one_letter_code
_entity_poly.pdbx_strand_id
1 'polypeptide(L)'
;MDQTLAYLREIVSNYTESHGEGKQVYGHLQSFRGSELDFIKKLSQKEIRFLNEILPEEIKYALDEQDEKRAMELNSVYEQLI
;
A
#
# COMPACT_ATOMS: atom_id res chain seq x y z
N MET A 1 -15.15 -2.40 2.40
CA MET A 1 -13.81 -1.77 2.36
C MET A 1 -13.11 -2.40 1.18
N ASP A 2 -12.46 -1.62 0.34
CA ASP A 2 -11.78 -2.13 -0.85
C ASP A 2 -10.78 -3.23 -0.45
N GLN A 3 -10.81 -4.38 -1.15
CA GLN A 3 -9.94 -5.52 -0.82
C GLN A 3 -8.47 -5.12 -1.00
N THR A 4 -8.18 -4.27 -1.99
CA THR A 4 -6.86 -3.69 -2.22
C THR A 4 -6.34 -2.91 -1.03
N LEU A 5 -7.17 -2.04 -0.45
CA LEU A 5 -6.79 -1.26 0.73
C LEU A 5 -6.58 -2.14 1.97
N ALA A 6 -7.24 -3.30 2.04
CA ALA A 6 -6.98 -4.27 3.11
C ALA A 6 -5.59 -4.89 2.96
N TYR A 7 -5.21 -5.34 1.75
CA TYR A 7 -3.87 -5.86 1.49
C TYR A 7 -2.79 -4.80 1.73
N LEU A 8 -3.00 -3.58 1.23
CA LEU A 8 -2.08 -2.47 1.43
C LEU A 8 -1.86 -2.16 2.92
N ARG A 9 -2.95 -2.17 3.71
CA ARG A 9 -2.86 -1.95 5.17
C ARG A 9 -2.08 -3.04 5.88
N GLU A 10 -2.24 -4.30 5.47
CA GLU A 10 -1.48 -5.40 6.04
C GLU A 10 0.01 -5.24 5.76
N ILE A 11 0.39 -4.97 4.52
CA ILE A 11 1.78 -4.75 4.13
C ILE A 11 2.39 -3.58 4.89
N VAL A 12 1.74 -2.41 4.86
CA VAL A 12 2.25 -1.20 5.54
C VAL A 12 2.40 -1.43 7.06
N SER A 13 1.59 -2.32 7.66
CA SER A 13 1.71 -2.65 9.09
C SER A 13 3.10 -3.18 9.47
N ASN A 14 3.76 -3.90 8.57
CA ASN A 14 5.11 -4.44 8.74
C ASN A 14 6.19 -3.36 8.82
N TYR A 15 5.89 -2.14 8.38
CA TYR A 15 6.84 -1.02 8.30
C TYR A 15 6.56 0.10 9.32
N THR A 16 5.55 -0.08 10.19
CA THR A 16 5.11 0.98 11.13
C THR A 16 6.12 1.28 12.24
N GLU A 17 6.97 0.32 12.60
CA GLU A 17 8.00 0.49 13.62
C GLU A 17 9.33 1.01 13.05
N SER A 18 9.63 0.67 11.79
CA SER A 18 10.88 1.01 11.11
C SER A 18 10.83 2.33 10.34
N HIS A 19 9.65 2.76 9.88
CA HIS A 19 9.47 3.96 9.06
C HIS A 19 8.37 4.89 9.62
N GLY A 20 8.72 6.17 9.82
CA GLY A 20 7.77 7.19 10.25
C GLY A 20 6.63 7.38 9.25
N GLU A 21 6.94 7.32 7.96
CA GLU A 21 6.01 7.35 6.85
C GLU A 21 5.07 6.14 6.87
N GLY A 22 5.59 4.93 7.16
CA GLY A 22 4.77 3.72 7.31
C GLY A 22 3.70 3.87 8.39
N LYS A 23 4.05 4.45 9.54
CA LYS A 23 3.09 4.75 10.61
C LYS A 23 2.01 5.76 10.17
N GLN A 24 2.36 6.78 9.38
CA GLN A 24 1.42 7.77 8.87
C GLN A 24 0.44 7.15 7.86
N VAL A 25 0.96 6.44 6.86
CA VAL A 25 0.17 5.74 5.84
C VAL A 25 -0.77 4.74 6.51
N TYR A 26 -0.28 3.96 7.48
CA TYR A 26 -1.10 3.01 8.23
C TYR A 26 -2.25 3.70 8.97
N GLY A 27 -1.98 4.83 9.63
CA GLY A 27 -3.01 5.63 10.31
C GLY A 27 -4.08 6.14 9.35
N HIS A 28 -3.68 6.61 8.16
CA HIS A 28 -4.61 6.99 7.10
C HIS A 28 -5.47 5.79 6.68
N LEU A 29 -4.87 4.63 6.41
CA LEU A 29 -5.58 3.41 6.00
C LEU A 29 -6.61 2.91 7.03
N GLN A 30 -6.33 3.05 8.33
CA GLN A 30 -7.27 2.64 9.37
C GLN A 30 -8.56 3.47 9.36
N SER A 31 -8.40 4.79 9.23
CA SER A 31 -9.49 5.77 9.25
C SER A 31 -10.21 5.89 7.90
N PHE A 32 -9.54 5.55 6.81
CA PHE A 32 -10.04 5.78 5.46
C PHE A 32 -11.21 4.85 5.10
N ARG A 33 -12.16 5.41 4.35
CA ARG A 33 -13.31 4.73 3.76
C ARG A 33 -13.47 5.27 2.34
N GLY A 34 -13.37 4.41 1.34
CA GLY A 34 -13.40 4.79 -0.08
C GLY A 34 -12.69 3.76 -0.95
N SER A 35 -12.42 4.15 -2.19
CA SER A 35 -11.62 3.39 -3.15
C SER A 35 -10.12 3.61 -2.95
N GLU A 36 -9.30 2.75 -3.53
CA GLU A 36 -7.85 2.94 -3.64
C GLU A 36 -7.45 4.28 -4.31
N LEU A 37 -8.15 4.68 -5.37
CA LEU A 37 -7.92 5.95 -6.07
C LEU A 37 -8.12 7.16 -5.16
N ASP A 38 -9.18 7.13 -4.36
CA ASP A 38 -9.50 8.21 -3.41
C ASP A 38 -8.49 8.26 -2.25
N PHE A 39 -7.88 7.12 -1.90
CA PHE A 39 -6.83 7.04 -0.91
C PHE A 39 -5.53 7.66 -1.43
N ILE A 40 -5.10 7.26 -2.63
CA ILE A 40 -3.85 7.74 -3.25
C ILE A 40 -3.86 9.26 -3.42
N LYS A 41 -4.99 9.85 -3.81
CA LYS A 41 -5.16 11.31 -3.93
C LYS A 41 -4.95 12.08 -2.63
N LYS A 42 -5.03 11.42 -1.47
CA LYS A 42 -4.84 12.05 -0.15
C LYS A 42 -3.42 11.90 0.37
N LEU A 43 -2.57 11.12 -0.30
CA LEU A 43 -1.20 10.89 0.12
C LEU A 43 -0.34 12.14 -0.12
N SER A 44 0.52 12.42 0.85
CA SER A 44 1.60 13.38 0.68
C SER A 44 2.72 12.79 -0.19
N GLN A 45 3.58 13.67 -0.74
CA GLN A 45 4.73 13.22 -1.54
C GLN A 45 5.68 12.27 -0.78
N LYS A 46 5.80 12.41 0.54
CA LYS A 46 6.63 11.50 1.36
C LYS A 46 6.02 10.11 1.43
N GLU A 47 4.71 10.04 1.62
CA GLU A 47 3.98 8.77 1.68
C GLU A 47 3.97 8.07 0.31
N ILE A 48 3.82 8.82 -0.78
CA ILE A 48 3.94 8.28 -2.15
C ILE A 48 5.33 7.69 -2.37
N ARG A 49 6.39 8.39 -1.98
CA ARG A 49 7.77 7.88 -2.09
C ARG A 49 7.97 6.61 -1.28
N PHE A 50 7.51 6.60 -0.03
CA PHE A 50 7.57 5.42 0.83
C PHE A 50 6.84 4.22 0.21
N LEU A 51 5.63 4.40 -0.31
CA LEU A 51 4.89 3.32 -0.97
C LEU A 51 5.60 2.85 -2.25
N ASN A 52 6.17 3.75 -3.05
CA ASN A 52 6.95 3.41 -4.22
C ASN A 52 8.24 2.63 -3.89
N GLU A 53 8.77 2.77 -2.69
CA GLU A 53 9.93 1.99 -2.23
C GLU A 53 9.54 0.56 -1.84
N ILE A 54 8.45 0.36 -1.11
CA ILE A 54 8.10 -0.96 -0.55
C ILE A 54 7.24 -1.83 -1.48
N LEU A 55 6.36 -1.23 -2.30
CA LEU A 55 5.40 -1.98 -3.10
C LEU A 55 6.06 -2.92 -4.13
N PRO A 56 7.13 -2.53 -4.84
CA PRO A 56 7.80 -3.45 -5.78
C PRO A 56 8.31 -4.74 -5.12
N GLU A 57 8.85 -4.64 -3.90
CA GLU A 57 9.34 -5.80 -3.16
C GLU A 57 8.20 -6.72 -2.73
N GLU A 58 7.10 -6.13 -2.26
CA GLU A 58 5.91 -6.83 -1.76
C GLU A 58 5.08 -7.48 -2.88
N ILE A 59 4.99 -6.82 -4.05
CA ILE A 59 4.41 -7.41 -5.27
C ILE A 59 5.22 -8.64 -5.69
N LYS A 60 6.55 -8.51 -5.71
CA LYS A 60 7.42 -9.63 -6.06
C LYS A 60 7.25 -10.78 -5.06
N TYR A 61 7.24 -10.49 -3.77
CA TYR A 61 7.01 -11.49 -2.73
C TYR A 61 5.67 -12.23 -2.92
N ALA A 62 4.59 -11.49 -3.19
CA ALA A 62 3.29 -12.10 -3.46
C ALA A 62 3.30 -13.01 -4.70
N LEU A 63 4.01 -12.63 -5.77
CA LEU A 63 4.19 -13.48 -6.95
C LEU A 63 4.99 -14.75 -6.64
N ASP A 64 6.07 -14.62 -5.85
CA ASP A 64 6.91 -15.75 -5.45
C ASP A 64 6.12 -16.76 -4.59
N GLU A 65 5.19 -16.27 -3.76
CA GLU A 65 4.26 -17.08 -2.95
C GLU A 65 3.03 -17.59 -3.74
N GLN A 66 2.96 -17.35 -5.05
CA GLN A 66 1.83 -17.71 -5.93
C GLN A 66 0.49 -17.06 -5.51
N ASP A 67 0.54 -15.94 -4.78
CA ASP A 67 -0.63 -15.12 -4.45
C ASP A 67 -0.84 -14.04 -5.54
N GLU A 68 -1.22 -14.51 -6.73
CA GLU A 68 -1.41 -13.66 -7.91
C GLU A 68 -2.44 -12.55 -7.66
N LYS A 69 -3.50 -12.86 -6.91
CA LYS A 69 -4.53 -11.87 -6.58
C LYS A 69 -3.91 -10.73 -5.79
N ARG A 70 -3.18 -11.02 -4.72
CA ARG A 70 -2.52 -9.98 -3.92
C ARG A 70 -1.53 -9.18 -4.74
N ALA A 71 -0.72 -9.83 -5.58
CA ALA A 71 0.22 -9.17 -6.47
C ALA A 71 -0.49 -8.18 -7.42
N MET A 72 -1.61 -8.61 -8.01
CA MET A 72 -2.41 -7.76 -8.90
C MET A 72 -3.00 -6.55 -8.18
N GLU A 73 -3.61 -6.73 -7.01
CA GLU A 73 -4.19 -5.62 -6.24
C GLU A 73 -3.10 -4.61 -5.81
N LEU A 74 -1.94 -5.09 -5.35
CA LEU A 74 -0.82 -4.22 -4.97
C LEU A 74 -0.22 -3.51 -6.20
N ASN A 75 -0.15 -4.18 -7.35
CA ASN A 75 0.30 -3.56 -8.59
C ASN A 75 -0.65 -2.45 -9.06
N SER A 76 -1.97 -2.62 -8.90
CA SER A 76 -2.95 -1.55 -9.20
C SER A 76 -2.66 -0.28 -8.39
N VAL A 77 -2.34 -0.43 -7.10
CA VAL A 77 -1.94 0.72 -6.26
C VAL A 77 -0.65 1.34 -6.78
N TYR A 78 0.37 0.52 -7.04
CA TYR A 78 1.69 0.98 -7.46
C TYR A 78 1.62 1.78 -8.79
N GLU A 79 0.85 1.30 -9.77
CA GLU A 79 0.68 1.99 -11.05
C GLU A 79 0.01 3.37 -10.91
N GLN A 80 -0.81 3.56 -9.87
CA GLN A 80 -1.49 4.83 -9.59
C GLN A 80 -0.62 5.84 -8.82
N LEU A 81 0.57 5.43 -8.32
CA LEU A 81 1.51 6.32 -7.62
C LEU A 81 2.45 7.09 -8.57
N ILE A 82 2.42 6.78 -9.87
CA ILE A 82 3.31 7.32 -10.92
C ILE A 82 2.65 8.47 -11.68
#